data_AF-A0A914M5Z1-F1
#
_entry.id   AF-A0A914M5Z1-F1
#
_cell.length_a   1.000
_cell.length_b   1.000
_cell.length_c   1.000
_cell.angle_alpha   90.00
_cell.angle_beta   90.00
_cell.angle_gamma   90.00
#
_symmetry.space_group_name_H-M   'P 1'
#
loop_
_entity.id
_entity.type
_entity.pdbx_description
1 polymer ?
#
loop_
_entity_poly.entity_id
_entity_poly.type
_entity_poly.pdbx_seq_one_letter_code
_entity_poly.pdbx_strand_id
1 'polypeptide(L)' 'MADDSLQQLNKPKVEIHPEAVVVAKAILRGGNIVIGAGTVIHPQALIDAGEGKIIFGSNNIVEETAIIQN' A
#
# COMPACT_ATOMS: atom_id res chain seq x y z
N MET A 1 7.86 0.18 -32.57
CA MET A 1 8.30 -0.10 -31.18
C MET A 1 8.09 1.16 -30.32
N ALA A 2 6.89 1.73 -30.26
CA ALA A 2 6.69 3.07 -29.70
C ALA A 2 5.35 3.26 -28.96
N ASP A 3 4.89 2.25 -28.21
CA ASP A 3 3.58 2.29 -27.53
C ASP A 3 3.61 1.89 -26.04
N ASP A 4 4.80 1.75 -25.42
CA ASP A 4 4.89 1.34 -24.01
C ASP A 4 4.94 2.53 -23.03
N SER A 5 5.20 3.75 -23.53
CA SER A 5 5.49 4.93 -22.68
C SER A 5 4.26 5.64 -22.08
N LEU A 6 3.04 5.29 -22.52
CA LEU A 6 1.79 5.92 -22.04
C LEU A 6 0.96 5.03 -21.10
N GLN A 7 1.34 3.76 -20.92
CA GLN A 7 0.59 2.82 -20.06
C GLN A 7 0.99 2.85 -18.59
N GLN A 8 1.95 3.70 -18.21
CA GLN A 8 2.46 3.74 -16.83
C GLN A 8 1.75 4.76 -15.93
N LEU A 9 0.64 5.36 -16.40
CA LEU A 9 -0.03 6.42 -15.65
C LEU A 9 -1.00 5.93 -14.57
N ASN A 10 -1.43 4.66 -14.54
CA ASN A 10 -2.53 4.26 -13.66
C ASN A 10 -2.50 2.80 -13.14
N LYS A 11 -1.35 2.13 -13.12
CA LYS A 11 -1.28 0.85 -12.41
C LYS A 11 -1.20 1.09 -10.91
N PRO A 12 -2.10 0.52 -10.10
CA PRO A 12 -1.95 0.56 -8.66
C PRO A 12 -0.62 -0.13 -8.31
N LYS A 13 0.30 0.65 -7.73
CA LYS A 13 1.64 0.20 -7.40
C LYS A 13 1.68 0.01 -5.89
N VAL A 14 1.80 -1.24 -5.46
CA VAL A 14 2.03 -1.56 -4.05
C VAL A 14 3.53 -1.79 -3.90
N GLU A 15 4.20 -0.90 -3.17
CA GLU A 15 5.61 -1.01 -2.84
C GLU A 15 5.73 -1.38 -1.36
N ILE A 16 6.34 -2.53 -1.09
CA ILE A 16 6.52 -3.03 0.27
C ILE A 16 8.02 -3.14 0.54
N HIS A 17 8.49 -2.45 1.58
CA HIS A 17 9.88 -2.59 2.02
C HIS A 17 10.12 -4.03 2.54
N PRO A 18 11.29 -4.64 2.29
CA PRO A 18 11.59 -6.01 2.75
C PRO A 18 11.47 -6.23 4.27
N GLU A 19 11.69 -5.18 5.06
CA GLU A 19 11.53 -5.20 6.53
C GLU A 19 10.10 -4.94 7.00
N ALA A 20 9.17 -4.65 6.09
CA ALA A 20 7.77 -4.48 6.44
C ALA A 20 7.07 -5.85 6.54
N VAL A 21 6.17 -5.97 7.50
CA VAL A 21 5.37 -7.17 7.74
C VAL A 21 3.93 -6.86 7.38
N VAL A 22 3.45 -7.51 6.31
CA VAL A 22 2.04 -7.42 5.89
C VAL A 22 1.40 -8.79 6.06
N VAL A 23 0.42 -8.88 6.94
CA VAL A 23 -0.29 -10.14 7.14
C VAL A 23 -1.26 -10.40 5.98
N ALA A 24 -1.34 -11.63 5.50
CA ALA A 24 -2.13 -12.02 4.31
C ALA A 24 -3.63 -11.67 4.36
N LYS A 25 -4.17 -11.36 5.55
CA LYS A 25 -5.57 -10.98 5.77
C LYS A 25 -5.79 -9.46 5.77
N ALA A 26 -4.76 -8.66 5.52
CA ALA A 26 -4.90 -7.23 5.26
C ALA A 26 -5.40 -6.98 3.84
N ILE A 27 -6.22 -5.95 3.66
CA ILE A 27 -6.79 -5.58 2.36
C ILE A 27 -6.11 -4.30 1.90
N LEU A 28 -5.30 -4.41 0.85
CA LEU A 28 -4.62 -3.30 0.19
C LEU A 28 -5.26 -3.10 -1.18
N ARG A 29 -5.89 -1.96 -1.43
CA ARG A 29 -6.58 -1.66 -2.69
C ARG A 29 -6.49 -0.19 -3.09
N GLY A 30 -6.80 0.10 -4.35
CA GLY A 30 -6.70 1.45 -4.91
C GLY A 30 -5.29 1.76 -5.41
N GLY A 31 -5.02 3.04 -5.66
CA GLY A 31 -3.87 3.60 -6.38
C GLY A 31 -2.48 3.22 -5.85
N ASN A 32 -1.71 4.21 -5.38
CA ASN A 32 -0.30 3.98 -5.03
C ASN A 32 -0.15 3.82 -3.51
N ILE A 33 0.27 2.62 -3.07
CA ILE A 33 0.47 2.30 -1.65
C ILE A 33 1.95 2.00 -1.43
N VAL A 34 2.58 2.76 -0.54
CA VAL A 34 3.99 2.56 -0.17
C VAL A 34 4.08 2.22 1.31
N ILE A 35 4.72 1.10 1.63
CA ILE A 35 4.93 0.63 3.00
C ILE A 35 6.43 0.73 3.33
N GLY A 36 6.78 1.64 4.23
CA GLY A 36 8.15 1.87 4.68
C GLY A 36 8.70 0.77 5.60
N ALA A 37 10.02 0.80 5.82
CA ALA A 37 10.76 -0.19 6.60
C ALA A 37 10.23 -0.37 8.02
N GLY A 38 10.16 -1.62 8.51
CA GLY A 38 9.71 -1.92 9.87
C GLY A 38 8.23 -1.64 10.14
N THR A 39 7.43 -1.36 9.09
CA THR A 39 5.98 -1.19 9.24
C THR A 39 5.28 -2.53 9.37
N VAL A 40 4.40 -2.66 10.35
CA VAL A 40 3.59 -3.87 10.60
C VAL A 40 2.13 -3.57 10.32
N ILE A 41 1.51 -4.39 9.47
CA ILE A 41 0.08 -4.33 9.18
C ILE A 41 -0.58 -5.59 9.71
N HIS A 42 -1.42 -5.42 10.72
CA HIS A 42 -2.19 -6.49 11.34
C HIS A 42 -3.32 -7.01 10.42
N PRO A 43 -3.85 -8.22 10.69
CA PRO A 43 -5.02 -8.77 9.99
C PRO A 43 -6.21 -7.79 9.95
N GLN A 44 -7.08 -7.92 8.94
CA GLN A 44 -8.32 -7.13 8.81
C GLN A 44 -8.14 -5.60 8.65
N ALA A 45 -6.92 -5.10 8.62
CA ALA A 45 -6.67 -3.71 8.25
C ALA A 45 -7.11 -3.48 6.78
N LEU A 46 -7.81 -2.37 6.54
CA LEU A 46 -8.25 -1.93 5.24
C LEU A 46 -7.49 -0.66 4.86
N ILE A 47 -6.69 -0.75 3.81
CA ILE A 47 -5.94 0.36 3.24
C ILE A 47 -6.47 0.57 1.83
N ASP A 48 -7.14 1.70 1.64
CA ASP A 48 -7.78 2.07 0.38
C ASP A 48 -7.21 3.40 -0.11
N ALA A 49 -6.29 3.33 -1.07
CA ALA A 49 -5.67 4.53 -1.62
C ALA A 49 -6.56 5.26 -2.65
N GLY A 50 -7.71 4.69 -3.03
CA GLY A 50 -8.61 5.29 -4.01
C GLY A 50 -7.87 5.63 -5.32
N GLU A 51 -7.98 6.89 -5.75
CA GLU A 51 -7.22 7.46 -6.87
C GLU A 51 -5.92 8.16 -6.44
N GLY A 52 -5.69 8.27 -5.14
CA GLY A 52 -4.56 8.98 -4.55
C GLY A 52 -3.39 8.06 -4.16
N LYS A 53 -2.62 8.55 -3.19
CA LYS A 53 -1.42 7.89 -2.70
C LYS A 53 -1.46 7.79 -1.18
N ILE A 54 -1.23 6.59 -0.66
CA ILE A 54 -1.02 6.35 0.77
C ILE A 54 0.43 5.95 0.98
N ILE A 55 1.12 6.66 1.88
CA ILE A 55 2.52 6.39 2.24
C ILE A 55 2.57 6.12 3.73
N PHE A 56 2.94 4.89 4.10
CA PHE A 56 3.40 4.58 5.44
C PHE A 56 4.90 4.86 5.49
N GLY A 57 5.32 5.70 6.43
CA GLY A 57 6.73 5.91 6.74
C GLY A 57 7.35 4.66 7.37
N SER A 58 8.48 4.82 8.05
CA SER A 58 9.15 3.70 8.73
C SER A 58 8.62 3.49 10.15
N ASN A 59 8.70 2.24 10.64
CA ASN A 59 8.38 1.84 12.01
C ASN A 59 6.96 2.19 12.48
N ASN A 60 5.98 2.04 11.59
CA ASN A 60 4.56 2.25 11.92
C ASN A 60 3.88 0.92 12.24
N ILE A 61 2.82 0.97 13.05
CA ILE A 61 1.97 -0.19 13.35
C ILE A 61 0.55 0.18 12.95
N VAL A 62 0.00 -0.58 12.01
CA VAL A 62 -1.42 -0.54 11.65
C VAL A 62 -2.09 -1.69 12.35
N GLU A 63 -2.84 -1.36 13.40
CA GLU A 63 -3.55 -2.31 14.26
C GLU A 63 -4.69 -3.04 13.53
N GLU A 64 -5.15 -4.14 14.11
CA GLU A 64 -6.28 -4.92 13.58
C GLU A 64 -7.53 -4.04 13.43
N THR A 65 -8.29 -4.25 12.36
CA THR A 65 -9.49 -3.47 11.97
C THR A 65 -9.27 -1.99 11.60
N ALA A 66 -8.02 -1.49 11.55
CA ALA A 66 -7.77 -0.11 11.15
C ALA A 66 -8.22 0.13 9.71
N ILE A 67 -8.93 1.25 9.49
CA ILE A 67 -9.42 1.67 8.17
C ILE A 67 -8.71 2.97 7.81
N ILE A 68 -7.92 2.93 6.73
CA ILE A 68 -7.20 4.09 6.19
C ILE A 68 -7.67 4.27 4.75
N GLN A 69 -8.35 5.38 4.49
CA GLN A 69 -8.85 5.73 3.16
C GLN A 69 -8.45 7.15 2.77
N ASN A 70 -8.19 7.35 1.49
CA ASN A 70 -7.95 8.64 0.86
C ASN A 70 -8.82 8.81 -0.39
#